data_AF-A0A6A3AS04-F1
#
_entry.id   AF-A0A6A3AS04-F1
#
_cell.length_a   1.000
_cell.length_b   1.000
_cell.length_c   1.000
_cell.angle_alpha   90.00
_cell.angle_beta   90.00
_cell.angle_gamma   90.00
#
_symmetry.space_group_name_H-M   'P 1'
#
loop_
_entity.id
_entity.type
_entity.pdbx_description
1 polymer ?
#
loop_
_entity_poly.entity_id
_entity_poly.type
_entity_poly.pdbx_seq_one_letter_code
_entity_poly.pdbx_strand_id
1 'polypeptide(L)'
;MDVKLWHDKCEREMYVFFMELYATPEVTEELEKAYVRDAIFSSSEYATECLKLIAHFETSASTLKGTIPSIHCFAYTSKMDCPCAINHLVTYGVVVIVDSRASAASSAFTSTPVLLPDF
;
A
#
# COMPACT_ATOMS: atom_id res chain seq x y z
N MET A 1 12.27 31.03 17.29
CA MET A 1 11.19 31.34 16.33
C MET A 1 10.62 30.01 15.91
N ASP A 2 9.47 29.61 16.44
CA ASP A 2 8.82 28.36 16.07
C ASP A 2 8.01 28.57 14.80
N VAL A 3 8.24 27.72 13.80
CA VAL A 3 7.49 27.74 12.53
C VAL A 3 6.33 26.77 12.66
N LYS A 4 5.12 27.25 12.39
CA LYS A 4 3.90 26.44 12.48
C LYS A 4 3.71 25.66 11.19
N LEU A 5 3.33 24.39 11.31
CA LEU A 5 3.13 23.51 10.15
C LEU A 5 1.85 23.86 9.36
N TRP A 6 0.81 24.39 10.01
CA TRP A 6 -0.44 24.78 9.37
C TRP A 6 -1.01 26.08 9.96
N HIS A 7 -1.79 26.79 9.17
CA HIS A 7 -2.44 28.05 9.50
C HIS A 7 -3.96 27.92 9.63
N ASP A 8 -4.60 26.97 8.94
CA ASP A 8 -6.06 26.76 8.98
C ASP A 8 -6.48 25.30 9.23
N LYS A 9 -7.76 25.07 9.55
CA LYS A 9 -8.34 23.75 9.79
C LYS A 9 -8.25 22.84 8.56
N CYS A 10 -8.53 23.38 7.37
CA CYS A 10 -8.44 22.62 6.12
C CYS A 10 -7.01 22.14 5.86
N GLU A 11 -6.02 23.00 6.10
CA GLU A 11 -4.60 22.66 5.94
C GLU A 11 -4.16 21.62 6.96
N ARG A 12 -4.61 21.71 8.21
CA ARG A 12 -4.37 20.67 9.22
C ARG A 12 -4.91 19.31 8.77
N GLU A 13 -6.14 19.26 8.28
CA GLU A 13 -6.77 18.01 7.80
C GLU A 13 -5.98 17.41 6.62
N MET A 14 -5.51 18.26 5.70
CA MET A 14 -4.62 17.83 4.62
C MET A 14 -3.32 17.20 5.15
N TYR A 15 -2.69 17.80 6.16
CA TYR A 15 -1.49 17.23 6.79
C TYR A 15 -1.73 15.90 7.50
N VAL A 16 -2.95 15.63 7.99
CA VAL A 16 -3.31 14.31 8.53
C VAL A 16 -3.28 13.26 7.42
N PHE A 17 -3.83 13.55 6.24
CA PHE A 17 -3.74 12.62 5.10
C PHE A 17 -2.30 12.42 4.63
N PHE A 18 -1.46 13.47 4.64
CA PHE A 18 -0.03 13.33 4.35
C PHE A 18 0.68 12.43 5.37
N MET A 19 0.31 12.53 6.64
CA MET A 19 0.86 11.67 7.69
C MET A 19 0.40 10.21 7.52
N GLU A 20 -0.87 9.97 7.19
CA GLU A 20 -1.35 8.62 6.86
C GLU A 20 -0.61 8.03 5.65
N LEU A 21 -0.47 8.81 4.58
CA LEU A 21 0.27 8.40 3.39
C LEU A 21 1.75 8.12 3.70
N TYR A 22 2.29 8.72 4.76
CA TYR A 22 3.64 8.45 5.24
C TYR A 22 3.75 7.21 6.11
N ALA A 23 2.87 7.09 7.09
CA ALA A 23 2.94 6.04 8.10
C ALA A 23 2.52 4.67 7.55
N THR A 24 1.54 4.60 6.65
CA THR A 24 1.02 3.33 6.15
C THR A 24 2.09 2.48 5.44
N PRO A 25 2.94 3.01 4.54
CA PRO A 25 4.06 2.28 3.98
C PRO A 25 5.08 1.80 5.03
N GLU A 26 5.41 2.63 6.01
CA GLU A 26 6.38 2.28 7.06
C GLU A 26 5.87 1.14 7.95
N VAL A 27 4.58 1.19 8.32
CA VAL A 27 3.93 0.11 9.08
C VAL A 27 3.86 -1.18 8.27
N THR A 28 3.61 -1.09 6.97
CA THR A 28 3.57 -2.26 6.07
C THR A 28 4.95 -2.93 6.00
N GLU A 29 6.03 -2.16 5.90
CA GLU A 29 7.40 -2.65 5.88
C GLU A 29 7.76 -3.38 7.20
N GLU A 30 7.37 -2.84 8.36
CA GLU A 30 7.60 -3.51 9.64
C GLU A 30 6.70 -4.74 9.85
N LEU A 31 5.47 -4.72 9.32
CA LEU A 31 4.58 -5.89 9.31
C LEU A 31 5.20 -7.05 8.50
N GLU A 32 5.77 -6.75 7.34
CA GLU A 32 6.48 -7.74 6.51
C GLU A 32 7.70 -8.32 7.23
N LYS A 33 8.52 -7.45 7.85
CA LYS A 33 9.69 -7.91 8.63
C LYS A 33 9.27 -8.78 9.80
N ALA A 34 8.17 -8.45 10.48
CA ALA A 34 7.63 -9.24 11.58
C ALA A 34 7.14 -10.62 11.10
N TYR A 35 6.49 -10.68 9.94
CA TYR A 35 6.04 -11.93 9.33
C TYR A 35 7.23 -12.82 8.92
N VAL A 36 8.25 -12.25 8.26
CA VAL A 36 9.46 -12.99 7.86
C VAL A 36 10.27 -13.51 9.06
N ARG A 37 10.22 -12.82 10.20
CA ARG A 37 10.86 -13.24 11.46
C ARG A 37 10.04 -14.26 12.25
N ASP A 38 8.96 -14.79 11.67
CA ASP A 38 8.00 -15.69 12.33
C ASP A 38 7.41 -15.10 13.64
N ALA A 39 7.39 -13.77 13.80
CA ALA A 39 6.75 -13.12 14.94
C ALA A 39 5.22 -13.16 14.85
N ILE A 40 4.69 -13.33 13.63
CA ILE A 40 3.26 -13.49 13.34
C ILE A 40 3.04 -14.91 12.84
N PHE A 41 2.46 -15.76 13.69
CA PHE A 41 2.25 -17.19 13.38
C PHE A 41 1.03 -17.46 12.50
N SER A 42 0.06 -16.54 12.45
CA SER A 42 -1.18 -16.70 11.70
C SER A 42 -1.13 -15.97 10.36
N SER A 43 -1.01 -16.73 9.27
CA SER A 43 -1.02 -16.18 7.91
C SER A 43 -2.35 -15.49 7.57
N SER A 44 -3.47 -15.94 8.13
CA SER A 44 -4.79 -15.33 7.92
C SER A 44 -4.90 -13.93 8.53
N GLU A 45 -4.27 -13.72 9.68
CA GLU A 45 -4.30 -12.43 10.38
C GLU A 45 -3.41 -11.42 9.64
N TYR A 46 -2.20 -11.83 9.26
CA TYR A 46 -1.31 -11.05 8.40
C TYR A 46 -2.01 -10.58 7.11
N ALA A 47 -2.65 -11.50 6.38
CA ALA A 47 -3.35 -11.15 5.15
C ALA A 47 -4.49 -10.13 5.37
N THR A 48 -5.22 -10.26 6.48
CA THR A 48 -6.31 -9.33 6.82
C THR A 48 -5.78 -7.94 7.15
N GLU A 49 -4.68 -7.85 7.90
CA GLU A 49 -4.06 -6.55 8.23
C GLU A 49 -3.44 -5.88 7.01
N CYS A 50 -2.79 -6.64 6.11
CA CYS A 50 -2.30 -6.11 4.83
C CYS A 50 -3.43 -5.49 4.00
N LEU A 51 -4.59 -6.15 3.90
CA LEU A 51 -5.75 -5.62 3.16
C LEU A 51 -6.27 -4.30 3.74
N LYS A 52 -6.28 -4.16 5.07
CA LYS A 52 -6.65 -2.90 5.73
C LYS A 52 -5.66 -1.80 5.39
N LEU A 53 -4.35 -2.08 5.48
CA LEU A 53 -3.29 -1.11 5.16
C LEU A 53 -3.38 -0.64 3.71
N ILE A 54 -3.64 -1.54 2.76
CA ILE A 54 -3.88 -1.19 1.36
C ILE A 54 -5.08 -0.24 1.23
N ALA A 55 -6.21 -0.55 1.85
CA ALA A 55 -7.40 0.30 1.79
C ALA A 55 -7.16 1.70 2.38
N HIS A 56 -6.41 1.80 3.49
CA HIS A 56 -6.01 3.08 4.08
C HIS A 56 -5.08 3.87 3.15
N PHE A 57 -4.12 3.19 2.52
CA PHE A 57 -3.20 3.80 1.57
C PHE A 57 -3.92 4.33 0.32
N GLU A 58 -4.82 3.55 -0.27
CA GLU A 58 -5.59 3.99 -1.44
C GLU A 58 -6.50 5.16 -1.12
N THR A 59 -7.14 5.15 0.06
CA THR A 59 -8.02 6.23 0.51
C THR A 59 -7.23 7.53 0.67
N SER A 60 -6.14 7.52 1.43
CA SER A 60 -5.29 8.70 1.64
C SER A 60 -4.65 9.19 0.33
N ALA A 61 -4.16 8.28 -0.52
CA ALA A 61 -3.64 8.62 -1.84
C ALA A 61 -4.71 9.27 -2.73
N SER A 62 -5.94 8.76 -2.73
CA SER A 62 -7.05 9.30 -3.52
C SER A 62 -7.42 10.73 -3.12
N THR A 63 -7.43 11.01 -1.81
CA THR A 63 -7.67 12.35 -1.26
C THR A 63 -6.57 13.34 -1.69
N LEU A 64 -5.34 12.85 -1.86
CA LEU A 64 -4.17 13.68 -2.19
C LEU A 64 -3.83 13.72 -3.69
N LYS A 65 -4.60 13.06 -4.57
CA LYS A 65 -4.37 13.03 -6.04
C LYS A 65 -4.32 14.42 -6.69
N GLY A 66 -4.95 15.43 -6.10
CA GLY A 66 -4.91 16.82 -6.58
C GLY A 66 -3.72 17.63 -6.06
N THR A 67 -3.04 17.15 -5.01
CA THR A 67 -1.98 17.88 -4.30
C THR A 67 -0.60 17.31 -4.60
N ILE A 68 -0.51 16.00 -4.83
CA ILE A 68 0.75 15.29 -5.06
C ILE A 68 0.80 14.79 -6.51
N PRO A 69 1.88 15.06 -7.27
CA PRO A 69 1.98 14.63 -8.67
C PRO A 69 2.15 13.11 -8.81
N SER A 70 2.81 12.45 -7.85
CA SER A 70 3.01 11.00 -7.84
C SER A 70 3.41 10.51 -6.45
N ILE A 71 2.90 9.33 -6.07
CA ILE A 71 3.28 8.60 -4.86
C ILE A 71 4.79 8.33 -4.83
N HIS A 72 5.38 7.98 -5.98
CA HIS A 72 6.82 7.68 -6.06
C HIS A 72 7.68 8.94 -5.83
N CYS A 73 7.23 10.10 -6.34
CA CYS A 73 7.88 11.37 -6.06
C CYS A 73 7.73 11.76 -4.57
N PHE A 74 6.58 11.47 -3.97
CA PHE A 74 6.34 11.72 -2.54
C PHE A 74 7.25 10.86 -1.67
N ALA A 75 7.40 9.58 -1.98
CA ALA A 75 8.29 8.68 -1.25
C ALA A 75 9.75 9.15 -1.31
N TYR A 76 10.21 9.57 -2.50
CA TYR A 76 11.56 10.12 -2.66
C TYR A 76 11.75 11.44 -1.89
N THR A 77 10.78 12.34 -1.94
CA THR A 77 10.85 13.65 -1.29
C THR A 77 10.77 13.53 0.23
N SER A 78 9.97 12.58 0.74
CA SER A 78 9.80 12.30 2.16
C SER A 78 10.89 11.38 2.72
N LYS A 79 11.88 10.99 1.90
CA LYS A 79 12.97 10.06 2.26
C LYS A 79 12.47 8.76 2.88
N MET A 80 11.45 8.16 2.28
CA MET A 80 10.99 6.84 2.69
C MET A 80 11.96 5.77 2.18
N ASP A 81 12.63 5.08 3.10
CA ASP A 81 13.47 3.91 2.81
C ASP A 81 12.65 2.62 2.94
N CYS A 82 11.53 2.52 2.20
CA CYS A 82 10.60 1.38 2.25
C CYS A 82 10.40 0.75 0.85
N PRO A 83 11.45 0.20 0.23
CA PRO A 83 11.37 -0.32 -1.14
C PRO A 83 10.45 -1.54 -1.25
N CYS A 84 10.30 -2.35 -0.19
CA CYS A 84 9.40 -3.51 -0.19
C CYS A 84 7.95 -3.05 -0.10
N ALA A 85 7.61 -2.23 0.90
CA ALA A 85 6.25 -1.73 1.10
C ALA A 85 5.75 -0.87 -0.07
N ILE A 86 6.58 -0.03 -0.67
CA ILE A 86 6.18 0.75 -1.86
C ILE A 86 5.87 -0.20 -3.02
N ASN A 87 6.71 -1.22 -3.24
CA ASN A 87 6.42 -2.20 -4.28
C ASN A 87 5.18 -3.04 -3.91
N HIS A 88 4.96 -3.36 -2.64
CA HIS A 88 3.78 -4.10 -2.18
C HIS A 88 2.49 -3.30 -2.41
N LEU A 89 2.47 -2.04 -1.98
CA LEU A 89 1.31 -1.15 -2.07
C LEU A 89 1.03 -0.66 -3.50
N VAL A 90 2.06 -0.42 -4.31
CA VAL A 90 1.93 0.10 -5.68
C VAL A 90 1.75 -1.02 -6.71
N THR A 91 2.42 -2.17 -6.54
CA THR A 91 2.38 -3.29 -7.49
C THR A 91 1.28 -4.31 -7.15
N TYR A 92 0.98 -4.55 -5.87
CA TYR A 92 -0.06 -5.47 -5.44
C TYR A 92 -1.35 -4.76 -5.03
N GLY A 93 -1.57 -3.52 -5.51
CA GLY A 93 -2.82 -2.76 -5.34
C GLY A 93 -4.10 -3.53 -5.73
N VAL A 94 -3.97 -4.73 -6.29
CA VAL A 94 -5.00 -5.76 -6.30
C VAL A 94 -4.35 -7.09 -5.86
N VAL A 95 -4.86 -7.64 -4.77
CA VAL A 95 -4.67 -9.00 -4.22
C VAL A 95 -3.81 -9.93 -5.09
N VAL A 96 -2.54 -10.11 -4.67
CA VAL A 96 -1.84 -11.41 -4.78
C VAL A 96 -1.15 -11.67 -3.44
N ILE A 97 -1.95 -11.79 -2.37
CA ILE A 97 -1.54 -12.42 -1.10
C ILE A 97 -2.19 -13.79 -1.00
N VAL A 98 -2.11 -14.55 -2.08
CA VAL A 98 -2.06 -16.01 -2.02
C VAL A 98 -1.04 -16.34 -3.08
N ASP A 99 0.22 -16.51 -2.66
CA ASP A 99 0.97 -17.72 -2.98
C ASP A 99 2.51 -17.54 -2.95
N SER A 100 3.10 -17.42 -1.76
CA SER A 100 4.53 -17.78 -1.57
C SER A 100 4.75 -18.86 -0.50
N ARG A 101 3.65 -19.52 -0.06
CA ARG A 101 3.70 -20.78 0.70
C ARG A 101 2.61 -21.78 0.28
N ALA A 102 1.75 -21.45 -0.69
CA ALA A 102 0.57 -22.23 -1.07
C ALA A 102 0.63 -22.70 -2.53
N SER A 103 1.85 -22.93 -3.07
CA SER A 103 2.08 -23.28 -4.49
C SER A 103 1.77 -24.75 -4.73
N ALA A 104 0.54 -25.08 -4.35
CA ALA A 104 -0.11 -26.36 -4.43
C ALA A 104 -1.64 -26.20 -4.32
N ALA A 105 -2.28 -25.09 -4.72
CA ALA A 105 -3.72 -25.11 -4.99
C ALA A 105 -4.24 -23.92 -5.81
N SER A 106 -4.62 -24.25 -7.05
CA SER A 106 -5.72 -23.67 -7.83
C SER A 106 -5.62 -22.21 -8.29
N SER A 107 -5.26 -22.10 -9.56
CA SER A 107 -5.76 -21.10 -10.50
C SER A 107 -7.29 -20.99 -10.45
N ALA A 108 -7.82 -19.80 -10.21
CA ALA A 108 -9.14 -19.42 -10.72
C ALA A 108 -9.31 -17.90 -10.60
N PHE A 109 -9.11 -17.18 -11.71
CA PHE A 109 -10.02 -16.11 -12.07
C PHE A 109 -10.11 -16.01 -13.59
N THR A 110 -11.26 -16.44 -14.08
CA THR A 110 -11.73 -16.36 -15.45
C THR A 110 -11.62 -14.93 -15.97
N SER A 111 -10.74 -14.71 -16.94
CA SER A 111 -10.84 -13.58 -17.86
C SER A 111 -11.14 -14.13 -19.25
N THR A 112 -12.28 -13.70 -19.76
CA THR A 112 -12.91 -13.98 -21.07
C THR A 112 -11.95 -14.33 -22.22
N PRO A 113 -12.23 -15.38 -23.03
CA PRO A 113 -11.48 -15.62 -24.26
C PRO A 113 -11.84 -14.55 -25.30
N VAL A 114 -10.87 -13.69 -25.64
CA VAL A 114 -10.90 -12.91 -26.87
C VAL A 114 -10.72 -13.89 -28.03
N LEU A 115 -11.77 -14.11 -28.81
CA LEU A 115 -11.70 -14.88 -30.05
C LEU A 115 -10.78 -14.16 -31.04
N LEU A 116 -9.67 -14.80 -31.42
CA LEU A 116 -8.88 -14.45 -32.60
C LEU A 116 -9.64 -14.90 -33.87
N PRO A 117 -9.60 -14.13 -34.97
CA PRO A 117 -10.18 -14.58 -36.23
C PRO A 117 -9.25 -15.60 -36.91
N ASP A 118 -9.83 -16.73 -37.30
CA ASP A 118 -9.18 -17.79 -38.09
C ASP A 118 -8.63 -17.28 -39.43
N PHE A 119 -7.44 -17.77 -39.79
CA PHE A 119 -6.88 -17.77 -41.15
C PHE A 119 -6.98 -19.18 -41.73
#